data_AF-A0A7R9V1M7-F1
#
_entry.id   AF-A0A7R9V1M7-F1
#
_cell.length_a   1.000
_cell.length_b   1.000
_cell.length_c   1.000
_cell.angle_alpha   90.00
_cell.angle_beta   90.00
_cell.angle_gamma   90.00
#
_symmetry.space_group_name_H-M   'P 1'
#
loop_
_entity.id
_entity.type
_entity.pdbx_description
1 polymer ?
#
loop_
_entity_poly.entity_id
_entity_poly.type
_entity_poly.pdbx_seq_one_letter_code
_entity_poly.pdbx_strand_id
1 'polypeptide(L)'
;AGAAAGGGGCAEAAAARLIAAAGNTGIVQQGDQVRCVVIYKKGDDLRQDQFILQMISLMDRLLKRENLDLRLTPYKVLPMSSDDGMVEFVPSMPLSRVLALHRTIHRYLSQWQADPDGPFGLRADTLETFVRSCAGYCVATYVLGVGDRHLDNLMLTCDGRLFHIDFGYILGSDPKPFPPPMKICREMVEAMGGQGSEYYVQFRMYACEAYNILRKSADLILSLFHLMAGASIEAIRTDPEKAILKLQEKLRLDITDEQAVEYMQQLINESATALMPQIVETTHRWAQYWR
;
A
#
# COMPACT_ATOMS: atom_id res chain seq x y z
N ALA A 1 5.00 -6.82 36.32
CA ALA A 1 4.43 -7.36 35.07
C ALA A 1 3.41 -6.36 34.55
N GLY A 2 3.82 -5.43 33.69
CA GLY A 2 2.94 -4.42 33.10
C GLY A 2 2.26 -4.97 31.86
N ALA A 3 0.94 -5.12 31.92
CA ALA A 3 0.13 -5.51 30.78
C ALA A 3 -0.17 -4.26 29.94
N ALA A 4 0.32 -4.24 28.71
CA ALA A 4 -0.07 -3.27 27.68
C ALA A 4 -1.53 -3.53 27.28
N ALA A 5 -2.45 -2.75 27.86
CA ALA A 5 -3.83 -2.66 27.43
C ALA A 5 -4.00 -1.34 26.68
N GLY A 6 -4.28 -1.37 25.37
CA GLY A 6 -4.57 -0.15 24.63
C GLY A 6 -4.40 -0.24 23.11
N GLY A 7 -5.15 -1.12 22.45
CA GLY A 7 -5.19 -1.19 20.98
C GLY A 7 -6.59 -1.32 20.37
N GLY A 8 -7.56 -1.87 21.12
CA GLY A 8 -8.89 -2.20 20.58
C GLY A 8 -9.84 -1.03 20.34
N GLY A 9 -9.76 0.05 21.14
CA GLY A 9 -10.76 1.13 21.10
C GLY A 9 -10.71 2.04 19.87
N CYS A 10 -9.56 2.13 19.21
CA CYS A 10 -9.37 3.02 18.05
C CYS A 10 -10.08 2.49 16.80
N ALA A 11 -9.95 1.18 16.52
CA ALA A 11 -10.56 0.55 15.35
C ALA A 11 -12.10 0.57 15.42
N GLU A 12 -12.65 0.44 16.62
CA GLU A 12 -14.08 0.32 16.85
C GLU A 12 -14.81 1.67 16.80
N ALA A 13 -14.23 2.72 17.41
CA ALA A 13 -14.75 4.08 17.31
C ALA A 13 -14.55 4.68 15.91
N ALA A 14 -13.43 4.36 15.23
CA ALA A 14 -13.19 4.76 13.85
C ALA A 14 -14.12 4.03 12.88
N ALA A 15 -14.34 2.72 13.07
CA ALA A 15 -15.36 1.98 12.34
C ALA A 15 -16.73 2.63 12.54
N ALA A 16 -17.19 2.85 13.78
CA ALA A 16 -18.49 3.47 14.05
C ALA A 16 -18.65 4.87 13.39
N ARG A 17 -17.61 5.71 13.40
CA ARG A 17 -17.62 7.03 12.75
C ARG A 17 -17.57 6.96 11.23
N LEU A 18 -16.81 6.03 10.65
CA LEU A 18 -16.74 5.81 9.20
C LEU A 18 -18.05 5.18 8.67
N ILE A 19 -18.65 4.26 9.45
CA ILE A 19 -19.95 3.63 9.20
C ILE A 19 -21.05 4.70 9.18
N ALA A 20 -21.08 5.60 10.16
CA ALA A 20 -22.05 6.70 10.21
C ALA A 20 -21.93 7.67 9.01
N ALA A 21 -20.72 7.83 8.45
CA ALA A 21 -20.47 8.69 7.30
C ALA A 21 -20.64 7.99 5.93
N ALA A 22 -20.81 6.67 5.89
CA ALA A 22 -20.86 5.86 4.66
C ALA A 22 -22.25 5.27 4.35
N GLY A 23 -23.25 5.43 5.22
CA GLY A 23 -24.62 4.97 4.97
C GLY A 23 -24.80 3.46 4.84
N ASN A 24 -23.72 2.67 4.94
CA ASN A 24 -23.74 1.21 4.87
C ASN A 24 -23.36 0.60 6.21
N THR A 25 -24.18 -0.37 6.60
CA THR A 25 -24.17 -1.09 7.87
C THR A 25 -22.82 -1.75 8.18
N GLY A 26 -22.24 -1.40 9.33
CA GLY A 26 -21.05 -2.03 9.87
C GLY A 26 -21.14 -2.26 11.38
N ILE A 27 -20.06 -2.79 11.94
CA ILE A 27 -19.99 -3.43 13.25
C ILE A 27 -19.85 -2.48 14.43
N VAL A 28 -20.50 -2.91 15.52
CA VAL A 28 -20.43 -2.38 16.89
C VAL A 28 -20.26 -3.62 17.78
N GLN A 29 -19.22 -3.75 18.62
CA GLN A 29 -19.28 -4.75 19.70
C GLN A 29 -20.36 -4.36 20.70
N GLN A 30 -21.25 -5.31 20.96
CA GLN A 30 -22.07 -5.34 22.18
C GLN A 30 -21.73 -6.67 22.86
N GLY A 31 -20.75 -6.66 23.77
CA GLY A 31 -20.34 -7.85 24.55
C GLY A 31 -19.52 -8.89 23.78
N ASP A 32 -19.67 -10.16 24.17
CA ASP A 32 -18.83 -11.33 23.79
C ASP A 32 -19.04 -11.83 22.33
N GLN A 33 -19.72 -11.05 21.49
CA GLN A 33 -19.96 -11.39 20.08
C GLN A 33 -18.91 -10.72 19.17
N VAL A 34 -18.04 -11.53 18.57
CA VAL A 34 -17.18 -11.10 17.46
C VAL A 34 -18.07 -10.94 16.22
N ARG A 35 -18.41 -9.71 15.86
CA ARG A 35 -19.01 -9.44 14.56
C ARG A 35 -17.91 -9.40 13.49
N CYS A 36 -18.21 -9.85 12.27
CA CYS A 36 -17.34 -9.70 11.08
C CYS A 36 -18.06 -8.89 9.98
N VAL A 37 -17.45 -7.81 9.48
CA VAL A 37 -18.01 -7.04 8.35
C VAL A 37 -17.38 -7.59 7.10
N VAL A 38 -18.22 -7.95 6.15
CA VAL A 38 -17.82 -8.30 4.80
C VAL A 38 -18.54 -7.39 3.81
N ILE A 39 -17.84 -7.03 2.74
CA ILE A 39 -18.41 -6.37 1.57
C ILE A 39 -18.79 -7.49 0.60
N TYR A 40 -20.07 -7.59 0.26
CA TYR A 40 -20.51 -8.43 -0.85
C TYR A 40 -20.47 -7.61 -2.15
N LYS A 41 -19.76 -8.13 -3.15
CA LYS A 41 -19.67 -7.54 -4.49
C LYS A 41 -20.37 -8.45 -5.49
N LYS A 42 -21.21 -7.85 -6.34
CA LYS A 42 -21.92 -8.50 -7.44
C LYS A 42 -21.59 -7.75 -8.73
N GLY A 43 -21.35 -8.48 -9.81
CA GLY A 43 -20.90 -7.96 -11.09
C GLY A 43 -19.37 -8.01 -11.31
N ASP A 44 -18.61 -8.49 -10.31
CA ASP A 44 -17.14 -8.43 -10.30
C ASP A 44 -16.55 -9.84 -10.13
N ASP A 45 -15.58 -10.20 -10.99
CA ASP A 45 -14.77 -11.41 -10.81
C ASP A 45 -13.58 -11.14 -9.87
N LEU A 46 -13.72 -11.57 -8.61
CA LEU A 46 -12.73 -11.32 -7.56
C LEU A 46 -11.53 -12.29 -7.56
N ARG A 47 -11.44 -13.24 -8.51
CA ARG A 47 -10.33 -14.21 -8.57
C ARG A 47 -8.98 -13.51 -8.76
N GLN A 48 -8.97 -12.41 -9.50
CA GLN A 48 -7.76 -11.60 -9.69
C GLN A 48 -7.32 -10.94 -8.37
N ASP A 49 -8.23 -10.25 -7.68
CA ASP A 49 -7.97 -9.62 -6.38
C ASP A 49 -7.52 -10.63 -5.34
N GLN A 50 -8.19 -11.79 -5.28
CA GLN A 50 -7.80 -12.89 -4.38
C GLN A 50 -6.36 -13.33 -4.62
N PHE A 51 -5.97 -13.53 -5.87
CA PHE A 51 -4.61 -13.95 -6.21
C PHE A 51 -3.58 -12.90 -5.80
N ILE A 52 -3.83 -11.62 -6.10
CA ILE A 52 -2.90 -10.55 -5.72
C ILE A 52 -2.77 -10.43 -4.20
N LEU A 53 -3.86 -10.54 -3.45
CA LEU A 53 -3.82 -10.51 -1.98
C LEU A 53 -3.15 -11.75 -1.39
N GLN A 54 -3.26 -12.92 -2.04
CA GLN A 54 -2.50 -14.10 -1.67
C GLN A 54 -1.00 -13.88 -1.88
N MET A 55 -0.59 -13.24 -2.98
CA MET A 55 0.82 -12.89 -3.23
C MET A 55 1.32 -11.86 -2.20
N ILE A 56 0.54 -10.83 -1.89
CA ILE A 56 0.90 -9.85 -0.85
C ILE A 56 1.01 -10.54 0.53
N SER A 57 0.10 -11.46 0.86
CA SER A 57 0.16 -12.23 2.10
C SER A 57 1.37 -13.18 2.17
N LEU A 58 1.80 -13.72 1.03
CA LEU A 58 3.05 -14.47 0.95
C LEU A 58 4.26 -13.55 1.18
N MET A 59 4.34 -12.43 0.46
CA MET A 59 5.41 -11.45 0.58
C MET A 59 5.54 -10.96 2.02
N ASP A 60 4.41 -10.64 2.68
CA ASP A 60 4.37 -10.25 4.10
C ASP A 60 4.99 -11.32 5.02
N ARG A 61 4.67 -12.61 4.80
CA ARG A 61 5.25 -13.72 5.56
C ARG A 61 6.75 -13.88 5.31
N LEU A 62 7.22 -13.70 4.07
CA LEU A 62 8.63 -13.76 3.72
C LEU A 62 9.42 -12.63 4.38
N LEU A 63 8.89 -11.40 4.34
CA LEU A 63 9.49 -10.23 4.99
C LEU A 63 9.57 -10.42 6.51
N LYS A 64 8.49 -10.88 7.15
CA LYS A 64 8.45 -11.14 8.59
C LYS A 64 9.41 -12.26 9.01
N ARG A 65 9.67 -13.25 8.15
CA ARG A 65 10.65 -14.30 8.42
C ARG A 65 12.08 -13.76 8.54
N GLU A 66 12.39 -12.70 7.79
CA GLU A 66 13.65 -11.95 7.88
C GLU A 66 13.57 -10.80 8.91
N ASN A 67 12.61 -10.86 9.85
CA ASN A 67 12.36 -9.84 10.89
C ASN A 67 11.96 -8.45 10.37
N LEU A 68 11.53 -8.34 9.11
CA LEU A 68 11.04 -7.09 8.54
C LEU A 68 9.51 -7.07 8.52
N ASP A 69 8.90 -6.57 9.61
CA ASP A 69 7.46 -6.30 9.64
C ASP A 69 7.15 -4.92 9.02
N LEU A 70 6.61 -4.93 7.80
CA LEU A 70 6.20 -3.73 7.08
C LEU A 70 4.75 -3.32 7.36
N ARG A 71 4.06 -3.97 8.30
CA ARG A 71 2.67 -3.62 8.67
C ARG A 71 1.69 -3.67 7.49
N LEU A 72 1.91 -4.63 6.58
CA LEU A 72 1.02 -4.88 5.45
C LEU A 72 -0.36 -5.33 5.94
N THR A 73 -1.41 -5.02 5.17
CA THR A 73 -2.80 -5.37 5.49
C THR A 73 -3.41 -6.23 4.37
N PRO A 74 -2.99 -7.50 4.22
CA PRO A 74 -3.54 -8.41 3.22
C PRO A 74 -4.92 -8.92 3.64
N TYR A 75 -5.95 -8.10 3.40
CA TYR A 75 -7.34 -8.43 3.67
C TYR A 75 -7.83 -9.64 2.86
N LYS A 76 -8.84 -10.35 3.36
CA LYS A 76 -9.36 -11.58 2.74
C LYS A 76 -10.35 -11.28 1.62
N VAL A 77 -10.22 -12.03 0.54
CA VAL A 77 -11.16 -12.05 -0.58
C VAL A 77 -11.55 -13.49 -0.88
N LEU A 78 -12.85 -13.71 -1.02
CA LEU A 78 -13.44 -15.00 -1.33
C LEU A 78 -14.36 -14.85 -2.56
N PRO A 79 -13.87 -15.17 -3.76
CA PRO A 79 -14.72 -15.34 -4.94
C PRO A 79 -15.68 -16.50 -4.70
N MET A 80 -16.97 -16.29 -4.91
CA MET A 80 -17.99 -17.34 -4.77
C MET A 80 -18.43 -17.87 -6.14
N SER A 81 -18.46 -17.00 -7.14
CA SER A 81 -18.63 -17.34 -8.55
C SER A 81 -17.73 -16.48 -9.43
N SER A 82 -17.94 -16.51 -10.75
CA SER A 82 -17.29 -15.60 -11.68
C SER A 82 -17.94 -14.21 -11.75
N ASP A 83 -19.03 -13.97 -11.02
CA ASP A 83 -19.78 -12.71 -11.02
C ASP A 83 -20.00 -12.15 -9.61
N ASP A 84 -19.58 -12.87 -8.56
CA ASP A 84 -19.74 -12.40 -7.19
C ASP A 84 -18.69 -12.95 -6.21
N GLY A 85 -18.59 -12.26 -5.08
CA GLY A 85 -17.78 -12.72 -3.95
C GLY A 85 -17.83 -11.78 -2.76
N MET A 86 -17.02 -12.10 -1.75
CA MET A 86 -16.94 -11.36 -0.50
C MET A 86 -15.53 -10.81 -0.29
N VAL A 87 -15.46 -9.62 0.30
CA VAL A 87 -14.21 -8.94 0.66
C VAL A 87 -14.28 -8.57 2.15
N GLU A 88 -13.22 -8.88 2.90
CA GLU A 88 -13.07 -8.43 4.28
C GLU A 88 -13.06 -6.90 4.34
N PHE A 89 -13.89 -6.33 5.21
CA PHE A 89 -13.91 -4.90 5.40
C PHE A 89 -12.86 -4.47 6.43
N VAL A 90 -11.91 -3.66 5.99
CA VAL A 90 -10.93 -3.00 6.85
C VAL A 90 -11.36 -1.54 7.08
N PRO A 91 -11.63 -1.12 8.34
CA PRO A 91 -12.00 0.27 8.63
C PRO A 91 -10.95 1.26 8.16
N SER A 92 -11.27 1.99 7.09
CA SER A 92 -10.34 2.83 6.37
C SER A 92 -11.04 3.90 5.55
N MET A 93 -10.26 4.88 5.06
CA MET A 93 -10.73 5.93 4.17
C MET A 93 -9.78 6.07 2.97
N PRO A 94 -10.30 6.25 1.74
CA PRO A 94 -9.45 6.55 0.59
C PRO A 94 -8.68 7.86 0.79
N LEU A 95 -7.43 7.94 0.34
CA LEU A 95 -6.59 9.13 0.47
C LEU A 95 -7.23 10.36 -0.20
N SER A 96 -7.92 10.19 -1.32
CA SER A 96 -8.67 11.27 -1.98
C SER A 96 -9.66 11.95 -1.02
N ARG A 97 -10.43 11.15 -0.27
CA ARG A 97 -11.41 11.62 0.70
C ARG A 97 -10.75 12.17 1.96
N VAL A 98 -9.65 11.55 2.43
CA VAL A 98 -8.83 12.07 3.54
C VAL A 98 -8.38 13.50 3.23
N LEU A 99 -7.83 13.73 2.03
CA LEU A 99 -7.32 15.02 1.61
C LEU A 99 -8.46 16.03 1.39
N ALA A 100 -9.59 15.62 0.83
CA ALA A 100 -10.75 16.49 0.66
C ALA A 100 -11.32 16.98 2.01
N LEU A 101 -11.40 16.11 3.01
CA LEU A 101 -12.00 16.45 4.31
C LEU A 101 -11.02 17.08 5.30
N HIS A 102 -9.74 16.68 5.27
CA HIS A 102 -8.76 17.05 6.29
C HIS A 102 -7.55 17.79 5.74
N ARG A 103 -7.43 17.98 4.42
CA ARG A 103 -6.32 18.63 3.71
C ARG A 103 -4.99 17.88 3.77
N THR A 104 -4.63 17.28 4.89
CA THR A 104 -3.38 16.52 5.08
C THR A 104 -3.64 15.19 5.77
N ILE A 105 -2.76 14.22 5.49
CA ILE A 105 -2.76 12.91 6.17
C ILE A 105 -2.55 13.09 7.67
N HIS A 106 -1.65 14.00 8.09
CA HIS A 106 -1.39 14.26 9.51
C HIS A 106 -2.65 14.72 10.26
N ARG A 107 -3.45 15.62 9.67
CA ARG A 107 -4.67 16.12 10.30
C ARG A 107 -5.79 15.08 10.40
N TYR A 108 -5.80 14.12 9.48
CA TYR A 108 -6.68 12.96 9.61
C TYR A 108 -6.22 12.08 10.78
N LEU A 109 -4.95 11.65 10.78
CA LEU A 109 -4.41 10.77 11.81
C LEU A 109 -4.49 11.38 13.22
N SER A 110 -4.35 12.69 13.36
CA SER A 110 -4.40 13.36 14.66
C SER A 110 -5.78 13.30 15.33
N GLN A 111 -6.85 12.95 14.61
CA GLN A 111 -8.16 12.72 15.22
C GLN A 111 -8.20 11.49 16.13
N TRP A 112 -7.26 10.55 15.95
CA TRP A 112 -7.19 9.31 16.71
C TRP A 112 -5.83 9.09 17.39
N GLN A 113 -4.75 9.59 16.79
CA GLN A 113 -3.36 9.31 17.18
C GLN A 113 -2.59 10.60 17.50
N ALA A 114 -3.28 11.65 17.98
CA ALA A 114 -2.61 12.89 18.39
C ALA A 114 -1.67 12.63 19.57
N ASP A 115 -0.48 13.21 19.46
CA ASP A 115 0.52 13.26 20.53
C ASP A 115 1.25 14.61 20.42
N PRO A 116 1.03 15.56 21.34
CA PRO A 116 1.63 16.89 21.27
C PRO A 116 3.17 16.87 21.25
N ASP A 117 3.78 15.86 21.88
CA ASP A 117 5.23 15.71 21.96
C ASP A 117 5.79 14.83 20.82
N GLY A 118 4.90 14.28 19.99
CA GLY A 118 5.23 13.38 18.91
C GLY A 118 5.54 14.07 17.57
N PRO A 119 6.19 13.36 16.64
CA PRO A 119 6.50 13.88 15.31
C PRO A 119 5.24 14.34 14.56
N PHE A 120 5.25 15.57 14.06
CA PHE A 120 4.10 16.19 13.38
C PHE A 120 2.81 16.21 14.23
N GLY A 121 2.93 16.16 15.57
CA GLY A 121 1.80 16.10 16.49
C GLY A 121 1.10 14.74 16.53
N LEU A 122 1.78 13.67 16.11
CA LEU A 122 1.28 12.30 16.06
C LEU A 122 2.15 11.37 16.89
N ARG A 123 1.56 10.28 17.38
CA ARG A 123 2.32 9.17 17.97
C ARG A 123 3.38 8.66 17.00
N ALA A 124 4.60 8.49 17.50
CA ALA A 124 5.72 7.97 16.70
C ALA A 124 5.39 6.61 16.04
N ASP A 125 4.77 5.69 16.78
CA ASP A 125 4.37 4.37 16.28
C ASP A 125 3.44 4.44 15.06
N THR A 126 2.54 5.43 15.02
CA THR A 126 1.57 5.62 13.93
C THR A 126 2.30 6.06 12.67
N LEU A 127 3.23 6.99 12.79
CA LEU A 127 4.02 7.46 11.65
C LEU A 127 4.98 6.37 11.16
N GLU A 128 5.60 5.61 12.07
CA GLU A 128 6.42 4.45 11.72
C GLU A 128 5.58 3.40 10.97
N THR A 129 4.36 3.12 11.44
CA THR A 129 3.42 2.21 10.78
C THR A 129 3.06 2.69 9.37
N PHE A 130 2.83 3.99 9.21
CA PHE A 130 2.59 4.60 7.90
C PHE A 130 3.78 4.43 6.96
N VAL A 131 4.99 4.77 7.42
CA VAL A 131 6.24 4.66 6.66
C VAL A 131 6.50 3.21 6.22
N ARG A 132 6.38 2.25 7.15
CA ARG A 132 6.56 0.81 6.90
C ARG A 132 5.56 0.29 5.88
N SER A 133 4.27 0.59 6.05
CA SER A 133 3.22 0.11 5.16
C SER A 133 3.32 0.73 3.77
N CYS A 134 3.69 2.01 3.66
CA CYS A 134 4.02 2.65 2.39
C CYS A 134 5.17 1.93 1.67
N ALA A 135 6.28 1.66 2.37
CA ALA A 135 7.43 0.96 1.78
C ALA A 135 7.04 -0.43 1.27
N GLY A 136 6.32 -1.20 2.08
CA GLY A 136 5.90 -2.54 1.71
C GLY A 136 4.96 -2.58 0.51
N TYR A 137 3.92 -1.73 0.48
CA TYR A 137 3.01 -1.70 -0.67
C TYR A 137 3.66 -1.14 -1.93
N CYS A 138 4.53 -0.13 -1.83
CA CYS A 138 5.29 0.37 -2.98
C CYS A 138 6.12 -0.74 -3.65
N VAL A 139 6.87 -1.51 -2.85
CA VAL A 139 7.68 -2.62 -3.37
C VAL A 139 6.81 -3.76 -3.88
N ALA A 140 5.80 -4.19 -3.11
CA ALA A 140 4.93 -5.29 -3.52
C ALA A 140 4.18 -4.97 -4.82
N THR A 141 3.63 -3.76 -4.95
CA THR A 141 2.93 -3.35 -6.18
C THR A 141 3.86 -3.13 -7.36
N TYR A 142 5.09 -2.68 -7.13
CA TYR A 142 6.13 -2.62 -8.16
C TYR A 142 6.48 -4.02 -8.70
N VAL A 143 6.77 -4.97 -7.80
CA VAL A 143 7.11 -6.36 -8.17
C VAL A 143 5.95 -7.02 -8.93
N LEU A 144 4.73 -6.90 -8.42
CA LEU A 144 3.52 -7.48 -9.04
C LEU A 144 3.06 -6.71 -10.29
N GLY A 145 3.65 -5.55 -10.58
CA GLY A 145 3.27 -4.70 -11.72
C GLY A 145 1.82 -4.20 -11.64
N VAL A 146 1.33 -3.84 -10.45
CA VAL A 146 -0.04 -3.34 -10.26
C VAL A 146 -0.17 -1.94 -10.87
N GLY A 147 -1.12 -1.78 -11.79
CA GLY A 147 -1.44 -0.54 -12.49
C GLY A 147 -2.53 0.28 -11.80
N ASP A 148 -2.85 1.44 -12.38
CA ASP A 148 -3.98 2.29 -11.99
C ASP A 148 -4.03 2.64 -10.49
N ARG A 149 -2.88 2.96 -9.89
CA ARG A 149 -2.83 3.42 -8.50
C ARG A 149 -3.07 4.94 -8.45
N HIS A 150 -4.30 5.31 -8.09
CA HIS A 150 -4.71 6.69 -7.79
C HIS A 150 -5.17 6.80 -6.34
N LEU A 151 -5.42 8.03 -5.87
CA LEU A 151 -5.71 8.32 -4.45
C LEU A 151 -6.99 7.64 -3.92
N ASP A 152 -7.89 7.17 -4.77
CA ASP A 152 -9.07 6.39 -4.33
C ASP A 152 -8.74 4.91 -4.08
N ASN A 153 -7.68 4.40 -4.71
CA ASN A 153 -7.22 3.01 -4.55
C ASN A 153 -6.24 2.85 -3.38
N LEU A 154 -5.86 3.96 -2.75
CA LEU A 154 -4.96 4.00 -1.58
C LEU A 154 -5.79 4.28 -0.34
N MET A 155 -5.91 3.28 0.52
CA MET A 155 -6.70 3.33 1.75
C MET A 155 -5.82 3.62 2.95
N LEU A 156 -6.29 4.49 3.84
CA LEU A 156 -5.63 4.85 5.08
C LEU A 156 -6.50 4.50 6.28
N THR A 157 -5.94 3.71 7.20
CA THR A 157 -6.54 3.37 8.48
C THR A 157 -6.29 4.44 9.53
N CYS A 158 -7.11 4.49 10.58
CA CYS A 158 -6.95 5.43 11.70
C CYS A 158 -5.68 5.21 12.53
N ASP A 159 -5.04 4.04 12.43
CA ASP A 159 -3.79 3.71 13.13
C ASP A 159 -2.55 3.80 12.22
N GLY A 160 -2.71 4.34 11.01
CA GLY A 160 -1.61 4.72 10.13
C GLY A 160 -1.22 3.67 9.10
N ARG A 161 -1.82 2.47 9.06
CA ARG A 161 -1.58 1.53 7.95
C ARG A 161 -2.15 2.07 6.65
N LEU A 162 -1.31 2.13 5.63
CA LEU A 162 -1.69 2.36 4.24
C LEU A 162 -1.76 1.03 3.51
N PHE A 163 -2.82 0.81 2.73
CA PHE A 163 -2.96 -0.39 1.90
C PHE A 163 -3.70 -0.09 0.60
N HIS A 164 -3.51 -0.95 -0.39
CA HIS A 164 -4.08 -0.77 -1.72
C HIS A 164 -5.33 -1.64 -1.89
N ILE A 165 -6.35 -1.11 -2.56
CA ILE A 165 -7.55 -1.83 -2.98
C ILE A 165 -7.70 -1.83 -4.50
N ASP A 166 -8.59 -2.67 -5.00
CA ASP A 166 -8.91 -2.82 -6.43
C ASP A 166 -7.69 -3.22 -7.26
N PHE A 167 -7.55 -4.50 -7.58
CA PHE A 167 -6.41 -4.98 -8.37
C PHE A 167 -6.78 -5.25 -9.84
N GLY A 168 -7.71 -4.50 -10.44
CA GLY A 168 -8.18 -4.70 -11.81
C GLY A 168 -7.10 -4.65 -12.90
N TYR A 169 -5.99 -3.94 -12.67
CA TYR A 169 -4.87 -3.82 -13.59
C TYR A 169 -3.58 -4.40 -12.99
N ILE A 170 -3.08 -5.51 -13.55
CA ILE A 170 -1.87 -6.20 -13.08
C ILE A 170 -0.86 -6.44 -14.21
N LEU A 171 0.37 -6.84 -13.85
CA LEU A 171 1.44 -7.19 -14.79
C LEU A 171 1.75 -6.09 -15.82
N GLY A 172 1.74 -4.83 -15.38
CA GLY A 172 2.09 -3.66 -16.19
C GLY A 172 0.99 -3.20 -17.14
N SER A 173 -0.20 -3.80 -17.10
CA SER A 173 -1.40 -3.17 -17.66
C SER A 173 -1.69 -1.91 -16.86
N ASP A 174 -1.84 -0.78 -17.54
CA ASP A 174 -2.23 0.50 -16.93
C ASP A 174 -3.05 1.26 -17.98
N PRO A 175 -4.16 1.92 -17.61
CA PRO A 175 -4.90 2.76 -18.55
C PRO A 175 -4.08 3.96 -19.04
N LYS A 176 -3.01 4.35 -18.33
CA LYS A 176 -2.15 5.47 -18.68
C LYS A 176 -0.99 5.01 -19.57
N PRO A 177 -0.63 5.77 -20.62
CA PRO A 177 0.40 5.38 -21.58
C PRO A 177 1.83 5.38 -21.01
N PHE A 178 2.10 6.15 -19.95
CA PHE A 178 3.41 6.25 -19.31
C PHE A 178 3.26 6.27 -17.78
N PRO A 179 2.95 5.12 -17.15
CA PRO A 179 2.85 5.06 -15.71
C PRO A 179 4.22 5.28 -15.06
N PRO A 180 4.29 5.97 -13.91
CA PRO A 180 5.53 6.05 -13.16
C PRO A 180 5.96 4.64 -12.74
N PRO A 181 7.28 4.37 -12.67
CA PRO A 181 7.78 3.03 -12.47
C PRO A 181 7.42 2.48 -11.10
N MET A 182 7.43 3.33 -10.06
CA MET A 182 6.89 3.01 -8.74
C MET A 182 5.72 3.95 -8.39
N LYS A 183 4.70 3.39 -7.73
CA LYS A 183 3.48 4.11 -7.40
C LYS A 183 3.62 4.83 -6.05
N ILE A 184 4.38 5.93 -6.05
CA ILE A 184 4.42 6.88 -4.93
C ILE A 184 3.58 8.10 -5.32
N CYS A 185 2.78 8.65 -4.41
CA CYS A 185 2.13 9.95 -4.60
C CYS A 185 2.78 11.04 -3.76
N ARG A 186 2.60 12.30 -4.18
CA ARG A 186 3.16 13.48 -3.51
C ARG A 186 2.72 13.56 -2.05
N GLU A 187 1.47 13.25 -1.80
CA GLU A 187 0.85 13.35 -0.48
C GLU A 187 1.44 12.32 0.51
N MET A 188 1.89 11.15 0.03
CA MET A 188 2.66 10.20 0.85
C MET A 188 4.03 10.78 1.25
N VAL A 189 4.73 11.42 0.31
CA VAL A 189 6.05 12.03 0.57
C VAL A 189 5.91 13.22 1.51
N GLU A 190 4.90 14.07 1.33
CA GLU A 190 4.57 15.16 2.24
C GLU A 190 4.21 14.66 3.65
N ALA A 191 3.47 13.55 3.75
CA ALA A 191 3.16 12.92 5.04
C ALA A 191 4.40 12.35 5.76
N MET A 192 5.48 12.03 5.04
CA MET A 192 6.76 11.67 5.64
C MET A 192 7.56 12.90 6.08
N GLY A 193 7.16 14.12 5.68
CA GLY A 193 7.91 15.35 5.94
C GLY A 193 8.82 15.79 4.77
N GLY A 194 8.62 15.22 3.58
CA GLY A 194 9.38 15.56 2.38
C GLY A 194 10.64 14.72 2.20
N GLN A 195 11.32 14.89 1.05
CA GLN A 195 12.46 14.04 0.65
C GLN A 195 13.69 14.14 1.57
N GLY A 196 13.83 15.24 2.30
CA GLY A 196 14.94 15.46 3.25
C GLY A 196 14.64 14.97 4.68
N SER A 197 13.46 14.42 4.94
CA SER A 197 13.05 13.98 6.28
C SER A 197 13.68 12.64 6.67
N GLU A 198 13.87 12.42 7.97
CA GLU A 198 14.32 11.13 8.51
C GLU A 198 13.36 10.00 8.15
N TYR A 199 12.04 10.25 8.16
CA TYR A 199 11.02 9.27 7.80
C TYR A 199 11.06 8.88 6.32
N TYR A 200 11.39 9.82 5.42
CA TYR A 200 11.58 9.48 4.01
C TYR A 200 12.86 8.66 3.79
N VAL A 201 13.93 8.93 4.56
CA VAL A 201 15.13 8.09 4.56
C VAL A 201 14.79 6.67 5.04
N GLN A 202 14.04 6.54 6.14
CA GLN A 202 13.55 5.24 6.63
C GLN A 202 12.69 4.50 5.60
N PHE A 203 11.75 5.20 4.96
CA PHE A 203 10.96 4.66 3.85
C PHE A 203 11.84 4.05 2.76
N ARG A 204 12.88 4.78 2.32
CA ARG A 204 13.82 4.30 1.30
C ARG A 204 14.59 3.07 1.78
N MET A 205 15.05 3.06 3.03
CA MET A 205 15.76 1.91 3.61
C MET A 205 14.87 0.67 3.63
N TYR A 206 13.65 0.79 4.18
CA TYR A 206 12.69 -0.33 4.20
C TYR A 206 12.34 -0.83 2.80
N ALA A 207 12.17 0.07 1.83
CA ALA A 207 11.87 -0.32 0.45
C ALA A 207 13.03 -1.11 -0.19
N CYS A 208 14.28 -0.68 0.03
CA CYS A 208 15.46 -1.37 -0.49
C CYS A 208 15.64 -2.75 0.18
N GLU A 209 15.51 -2.82 1.50
CA GLU A 209 15.63 -4.05 2.27
C GLU A 209 14.54 -5.05 1.88
N ALA A 210 13.29 -4.60 1.80
CA ALA A 210 12.16 -5.41 1.37
C ALA A 210 12.36 -5.97 -0.05
N TYR A 211 12.84 -5.13 -0.97
CA TYR A 211 13.11 -5.55 -2.34
C TYR A 211 14.15 -6.68 -2.40
N ASN A 212 15.26 -6.54 -1.66
CA ASN A 212 16.29 -7.58 -1.60
C ASN A 212 15.79 -8.88 -0.95
N ILE A 213 14.99 -8.80 0.12
CA ILE A 213 14.39 -9.99 0.75
C ILE A 213 13.47 -10.71 -0.25
N LEU A 214 12.63 -9.97 -0.97
CA LEU A 214 11.73 -10.56 -1.97
C LEU A 214 12.50 -11.15 -3.15
N ARG A 215 13.60 -10.53 -3.59
CA ARG A 215 14.50 -11.08 -4.62
C ARG A 215 15.12 -12.40 -4.22
N LYS A 216 15.56 -12.54 -2.97
CA LYS A 216 16.08 -13.81 -2.43
C LYS A 216 15.04 -14.92 -2.41
N SER A 217 13.76 -14.56 -2.35
CA SER A 217 12.62 -15.48 -2.39
C SER A 217 11.94 -15.55 -3.75
N ALA A 218 12.59 -15.07 -4.82
CA ALA A 218 12.00 -14.95 -6.14
C ALA A 218 11.49 -16.27 -6.70
N ASP A 219 12.23 -17.38 -6.51
CA ASP A 219 11.84 -18.69 -7.02
C ASP A 219 10.45 -19.13 -6.53
N LEU A 220 10.12 -18.85 -5.26
CA LEU A 220 8.81 -19.18 -4.70
C LEU A 220 7.71 -18.29 -5.30
N ILE A 221 7.99 -16.99 -5.43
CA ILE A 221 7.05 -16.02 -6.03
C ILE A 221 6.77 -16.42 -7.50
N LEU A 222 7.83 -16.70 -8.27
CA LEU A 222 7.75 -17.11 -9.67
C LEU A 222 7.04 -18.46 -9.82
N SER A 223 7.32 -19.44 -8.95
CA SER A 223 6.66 -20.75 -8.99
C SER A 223 5.16 -20.64 -8.73
N LEU A 224 4.74 -19.79 -7.79
CA LEU A 224 3.31 -19.57 -7.54
C LEU A 224 2.62 -18.85 -8.70
N PHE A 225 3.28 -17.87 -9.31
CA PHE A 225 2.80 -17.26 -10.55
C PHE A 225 2.67 -18.28 -11.68
N HIS A 226 3.63 -19.19 -11.81
CA HIS A 226 3.60 -20.26 -12.81
C HIS A 226 2.46 -21.25 -12.58
N LEU A 227 2.18 -21.64 -11.34
CA LEU A 227 1.03 -22.49 -11.03
C LEU A 227 -0.31 -21.80 -11.29
N MET A 228 -0.36 -20.47 -11.10
CA MET A 228 -1.56 -19.66 -11.34
C MET A 228 -1.73 -19.27 -12.81
N ALA A 229 -0.75 -19.53 -13.67
CA ALA A 229 -0.87 -19.41 -15.12
C ALA A 229 -2.03 -20.22 -15.71
N GLY A 230 -2.32 -21.39 -15.13
CA GLY A 230 -3.43 -22.25 -15.52
C GLY A 230 -4.78 -21.85 -14.90
N ALA A 231 -4.80 -20.87 -13.98
CA ALA A 231 -6.03 -20.38 -13.38
C ALA A 231 -6.75 -19.44 -14.35
N SER A 232 -8.09 -19.44 -14.30
CA SER A 232 -8.98 -18.65 -15.15
C SER A 232 -8.98 -17.14 -14.81
N ILE A 233 -7.81 -16.54 -14.60
CA ILE A 233 -7.62 -15.10 -14.38
C ILE A 233 -7.31 -14.47 -15.74
N GLU A 234 -8.17 -13.57 -16.20
CA GLU A 234 -8.15 -13.03 -17.56
C GLU A 234 -6.82 -12.36 -17.95
N ALA A 235 -6.20 -11.63 -17.02
CA ALA A 235 -4.91 -10.97 -17.23
C ALA A 235 -3.73 -11.94 -17.41
N ILE A 236 -3.81 -13.16 -16.87
CA ILE A 236 -2.74 -14.16 -16.93
C ILE A 236 -3.00 -15.17 -18.05
N ARG A 237 -4.28 -15.50 -18.31
CA ARG A 237 -4.72 -16.49 -19.31
C ARG A 237 -4.21 -16.18 -20.72
N THR A 238 -4.08 -14.89 -21.05
CA THR A 238 -3.76 -14.47 -22.41
C THR A 238 -2.30 -14.77 -22.79
N ASP A 239 -1.36 -14.61 -21.84
CA ASP A 239 0.07 -14.89 -22.07
C ASP A 239 0.81 -15.07 -20.72
N PRO A 240 0.78 -16.28 -20.15
CA PRO A 240 1.39 -16.54 -18.85
C PRO A 240 2.92 -16.49 -18.88
N GLU A 241 3.56 -16.85 -19.99
CA GLU A 241 5.02 -16.78 -20.12
C GLU A 241 5.49 -15.33 -20.07
N LYS A 242 4.79 -14.43 -20.77
CA LYS A 242 5.06 -12.98 -20.71
C LYS A 242 4.78 -12.39 -19.34
N ALA A 243 3.75 -12.86 -18.63
CA ALA A 243 3.49 -12.45 -17.25
C ALA A 243 4.67 -12.77 -16.33
N ILE A 244 5.21 -13.98 -16.43
CA ILE A 244 6.38 -14.43 -15.66
C ILE A 244 7.62 -13.63 -16.05
N LEU A 245 7.83 -13.41 -17.35
CA LEU A 245 8.97 -12.65 -17.85
C LEU A 245 8.96 -11.21 -17.32
N LYS A 246 7.80 -10.54 -17.33
CA LYS A 246 7.64 -9.22 -16.72
C LYS A 246 7.96 -9.21 -15.22
N LEU A 247 7.55 -10.24 -14.49
CA LEU A 247 7.85 -10.37 -13.06
C LEU A 247 9.36 -10.57 -12.82
N GLN A 248 10.01 -11.39 -13.65
CA GLN A 248 11.48 -11.56 -13.62
C GLN A 248 12.21 -10.24 -13.92
N GLU A 249 11.76 -9.49 -14.93
CA GLU A 249 12.28 -8.17 -15.27
C GLU A 249 12.16 -7.18 -14.09
N LYS A 250 11.06 -7.25 -13.33
CA LYS A 250 10.86 -6.43 -12.13
C LYS A 250 11.73 -6.85 -10.95
N LEU A 251 12.07 -8.13 -10.82
CA LEU A 251 12.92 -8.63 -9.74
C LEU A 251 14.42 -8.39 -10.01
N ARG A 252 14.82 -8.24 -11.28
CA ARG A 252 16.21 -7.99 -11.70
C ARG A 252 17.20 -8.97 -11.05
N LEU A 253 16.97 -10.28 -11.19
CA LEU A 253 17.83 -11.30 -10.58
C LEU A 253 19.27 -11.31 -11.15
N ASP A 254 19.51 -10.54 -12.20
CA ASP A 254 20.81 -10.35 -12.88
C ASP A 254 21.82 -9.47 -12.11
N ILE A 255 21.36 -8.65 -11.16
CA ILE A 255 22.21 -7.70 -10.43
C ILE A 255 22.50 -8.16 -8.99
N THR A 256 23.56 -7.65 -8.37
CA THR A 256 23.89 -7.95 -6.95
C THR A 256 22.96 -7.26 -5.96
N ASP A 257 23.03 -7.64 -4.68
CA ASP A 257 22.24 -7.01 -3.61
C ASP A 257 22.54 -5.51 -3.50
N GLU A 258 23.79 -5.07 -3.68
CA GLU A 258 24.20 -3.66 -3.65
C GLU A 258 23.65 -2.90 -4.85
N GLN A 259 23.77 -3.47 -6.05
CA GLN A 259 23.22 -2.89 -7.27
C GLN A 259 21.70 -2.80 -7.22
N ALA A 260 21.04 -3.75 -6.54
CA ALA A 260 19.60 -3.73 -6.33
C ALA A 260 19.16 -2.59 -5.40
N VAL A 261 19.95 -2.25 -4.38
CA VAL A 261 19.73 -1.07 -3.55
C VAL A 261 19.82 0.19 -4.39
N GLU A 262 20.88 0.35 -5.19
CA GLU A 262 21.05 1.51 -6.07
C GLU A 262 19.91 1.63 -7.08
N TYR A 263 19.53 0.51 -7.71
CA TYR A 263 18.41 0.43 -8.63
C TYR A 263 17.09 0.88 -7.99
N MET A 264 16.78 0.33 -6.81
CA MET A 264 15.56 0.69 -6.09
C MET A 264 15.60 2.18 -5.72
N GLN A 265 16.70 2.70 -5.20
CA GLN A 265 16.83 4.12 -4.88
C GLN A 265 16.61 5.03 -6.10
N GLN A 266 17.13 4.68 -7.27
CA GLN A 266 16.89 5.42 -8.51
C GLN A 266 15.40 5.40 -8.88
N LEU A 267 14.76 4.23 -8.81
CA LEU A 267 13.33 4.05 -9.07
C LEU A 267 12.46 4.94 -8.17
N ILE A 268 12.80 5.01 -6.87
CA ILE A 268 12.13 5.89 -5.90
C ILE A 268 12.31 7.35 -6.29
N ASN A 269 13.54 7.77 -6.60
CA ASN A 269 13.88 9.16 -6.91
C ASN A 269 13.22 9.63 -8.21
N GLU A 270 13.20 8.80 -9.25
CA GLU A 270 12.51 9.09 -10.51
C GLU A 270 11.00 9.26 -10.27
N SER A 271 10.41 8.35 -9.52
CA SER A 271 8.98 8.41 -9.18
C SER A 271 8.67 9.66 -8.34
N ALA A 272 9.52 10.00 -7.37
CA ALA A 272 9.35 11.20 -6.54
C ALA A 272 9.57 12.50 -7.32
N THR A 273 10.51 12.54 -8.26
CA THR A 273 10.83 13.74 -9.06
C THR A 273 9.78 13.98 -10.15
N ALA A 274 9.27 12.93 -10.78
CA ALA A 274 8.18 13.01 -11.76
C ALA A 274 6.90 13.63 -11.19
N LEU A 275 6.70 13.55 -9.87
CA LEU A 275 5.57 14.16 -9.16
C LEU A 275 5.78 15.65 -8.86
N MET A 276 7.02 16.15 -8.97
CA MET A 276 7.46 17.45 -8.45
C MET A 276 7.87 18.54 -9.46
N PRO A 277 7.48 18.55 -10.77
CA PRO A 277 7.67 19.74 -11.61
C PRO A 277 7.08 21.03 -11.01
N GLN A 278 6.07 20.93 -10.14
CA GLN A 278 5.40 22.10 -9.54
C GLN A 278 6.18 22.73 -8.37
N ILE A 279 6.97 21.98 -7.59
CA ILE A 279 7.69 22.55 -6.45
C ILE A 279 8.88 23.38 -6.92
N VAL A 280 9.67 22.86 -7.87
CA VAL A 280 10.83 23.59 -8.43
C VAL A 280 10.37 24.88 -9.10
N GLU A 281 9.25 24.86 -9.85
CA GLU A 281 8.67 26.08 -10.41
C GLU A 281 8.18 27.07 -9.35
N THR A 282 7.54 26.62 -8.26
CA THR A 282 7.13 27.54 -7.18
C THR A 282 8.32 28.13 -6.43
N THR A 283 9.36 27.36 -6.15
CA THR A 283 10.59 27.89 -5.51
C THR A 283 11.37 28.81 -6.44
N HIS A 284 11.38 28.54 -7.76
CA HIS A 284 12.06 29.39 -8.74
C HIS A 284 11.26 30.67 -9.04
N ARG A 285 9.92 30.64 -9.03
CA ARG A 285 9.07 31.84 -9.12
C ARG A 285 9.17 32.70 -7.86
N TRP A 286 9.22 32.10 -6.67
CA TRP A 286 9.45 32.83 -5.42
C TRP A 286 10.85 33.47 -5.38
N ALA A 287 11.88 32.75 -5.83
CA ALA A 287 13.24 33.30 -5.93
C ALA A 287 13.38 34.43 -6.97
N GLN A 288 12.51 34.46 -7.99
CA GLN A 288 12.45 35.56 -8.97
C GLN A 288 11.59 36.74 -8.53
N TYR A 289 10.68 36.58 -7.56
CA TYR A 289 9.86 37.67 -7.01
C TYR A 289 10.61 38.52 -5.96
N TRP A 290 11.73 38.00 -5.44
CA TRP A 290 12.61 38.69 -4.48
C TRP A 290 13.95 39.14 -5.11
N ARG A 291 14.01 39.24 -6.44
CA ARG A 291 15.00 40.05 -7.18
C ARG A 291 14.29 41.22 -7.84
#